data_AF-A0A6L9YIQ4-F1
#
_entry.id   AF-A0A6L9YIQ4-F1
#
_cell.length_a   1.000
_cell.length_b   1.000
_cell.length_c   1.000
_cell.angle_alpha   90.00
_cell.angle_beta   90.00
_cell.angle_gamma   90.00
#
_symmetry.space_group_name_H-M   'P 1'
#
loop_
_entity.id
_entity.type
_entity.pdbx_description
1 polymer ?
#
loop_
_entity_poly.entity_id
_entity_poly.type
_entity_poly.pdbx_seq_one_letter_code
_entity_poly.pdbx_strand_id
1 'polypeptide(L)'
;MELREISKLEREEIEEYLFLDEDELYSLIPAYSDKYKGNLFLPSGEKEAGRKEFQNLRQLIYDKVCKEWEFCNRIDDPILADNINLVIAIADIITPFLIGFPPFVIASLVVKIGIRKFCDC
;
A
#
# COMPACT_ATOMS: atom_id res chain seq x y z
N MET A 1 -8.05 6.41 -17.99
CA MET A 1 -6.73 6.21 -17.34
C MET A 1 -6.20 4.90 -17.85
N GLU A 2 -4.96 4.86 -18.32
CA GLU A 2 -4.33 3.60 -18.73
C GLU A 2 -3.45 3.13 -17.58
N LEU A 3 -3.66 1.89 -17.15
CA LEU A 3 -2.77 1.24 -16.18
C LEU A 3 -1.49 0.83 -16.90
N ARG A 4 -0.35 0.92 -16.21
CA ARG A 4 0.88 0.34 -16.76
C ARG A 4 0.74 -1.17 -16.90
N GLU A 5 1.33 -1.73 -17.95
CA GLU A 5 1.52 -3.16 -18.03
C GLU A 5 2.49 -3.60 -16.94
N ILE A 6 2.14 -4.64 -16.21
CA ILE A 6 3.00 -5.27 -15.20
C ILE A 6 3.40 -6.66 -15.64
N SER A 7 4.58 -7.09 -15.20
CA SER A 7 5.06 -8.44 -15.44
C SER A 7 4.21 -9.47 -14.69
N LYS A 8 4.28 -10.73 -15.13
CA LYS A 8 3.65 -11.85 -14.43
C LYS A 8 4.11 -11.95 -12.96
N LEU A 9 5.38 -11.69 -12.69
CA LEU A 9 5.97 -11.75 -11.36
C LEU A 9 5.41 -10.65 -10.44
N GLU A 10 5.32 -9.41 -10.93
CA GLU A 10 4.68 -8.31 -10.17
C GLU A 10 3.21 -8.63 -9.86
N ARG A 11 2.51 -9.28 -10.79
CA ARG A 11 1.12 -9.67 -10.59
C ARG A 11 0.98 -10.73 -9.50
N GLU A 12 1.82 -11.77 -9.54
CA GLU A 12 1.88 -12.81 -8.52
C GLU A 12 2.23 -12.23 -7.14
N GLU A 13 3.17 -11.29 -7.08
CA GLU A 13 3.54 -10.58 -5.84
C GLU A 13 2.36 -9.79 -5.26
N ILE A 14 1.62 -9.04 -6.09
CA ILE A 14 0.43 -8.31 -5.64
C ILE A 14 -0.66 -9.28 -5.16
N GLU A 15 -0.87 -10.39 -5.87
CA GLU A 15 -1.82 -11.43 -5.46
C GLU A 15 -1.46 -11.98 -4.08
N GLU A 16 -0.19 -12.34 -3.85
CA GLU A 16 0.32 -12.79 -2.55
C GLU A 16 0.04 -11.78 -1.44
N TYR A 17 0.32 -10.50 -1.67
CA TYR A 17 0.06 -9.45 -0.68
C TYR A 17 -1.44 -9.26 -0.40
N LEU A 18 -2.30 -9.40 -1.41
CA LEU A 18 -3.75 -9.28 -1.22
C LEU A 18 -4.33 -10.47 -0.43
N PHE A 19 -3.68 -11.64 -0.46
CA PHE A 19 -4.05 -12.79 0.38
C PHE A 19 -3.74 -12.57 1.86
N LEU A 20 -2.68 -11.82 2.18
CA LEU A 20 -2.30 -11.51 3.56
C LEU A 20 -3.35 -10.64 4.27
N ASP A 21 -3.50 -10.82 5.58
CA ASP A 21 -4.29 -9.90 6.41
C ASP A 21 -3.57 -8.56 6.67
N GLU A 22 -4.27 -7.60 7.28
CA GLU A 22 -3.65 -6.30 7.58
C GLU A 22 -2.42 -6.43 8.48
N ASP A 23 -2.47 -7.30 9.50
CA ASP A 23 -1.38 -7.49 10.46
C ASP A 23 -0.15 -8.10 9.82
N GLU A 24 -0.34 -9.06 8.92
CA GLU A 24 0.70 -9.67 8.10
C GLU A 24 1.33 -8.61 7.18
N LEU A 25 0.53 -7.78 6.51
CA LEU A 25 1.05 -6.66 5.70
C LEU A 25 1.83 -5.64 6.53
N TYR A 26 1.36 -5.27 7.72
CA TYR A 26 2.11 -4.41 8.63
C TYR A 26 3.46 -5.02 8.99
N SER A 27 3.52 -6.34 9.23
CA SER A 27 4.77 -7.00 9.62
C SER A 27 5.86 -6.94 8.54
N LEU A 28 5.52 -6.71 7.27
CA LEU A 28 6.49 -6.59 6.19
C LEU A 28 7.19 -5.22 6.14
N ILE A 29 6.58 -4.17 6.70
CA ILE A 29 7.04 -2.78 6.55
C ILE A 29 8.35 -2.47 7.29
N PRO A 30 8.58 -2.90 8.56
CA PRO A 30 9.74 -2.50 9.35
C PRO A 30 11.09 -2.83 8.71
N ALA A 31 11.17 -3.92 7.93
CA ALA A 31 12.39 -4.35 7.25
C ALA A 31 12.96 -3.29 6.28
N TYR A 32 12.11 -2.35 5.85
CA TYR A 32 12.44 -1.28 4.91
C TYR A 32 12.69 0.07 5.57
N SER A 33 12.47 0.18 6.89
CA SER A 33 12.74 1.39 7.66
C SER A 33 14.15 1.35 8.24
N ASP A 34 14.95 2.38 7.96
CA ASP A 34 16.30 2.54 8.52
C ASP A 34 16.30 2.53 10.06
N LYS A 35 15.20 2.97 10.67
CA LYS A 35 15.01 2.99 12.13
C LYS A 35 15.07 1.60 12.77
N TYR A 36 14.68 0.57 12.02
CA TYR A 36 14.55 -0.80 12.51
C TYR A 36 15.61 -1.75 11.95
N LYS A 37 16.56 -1.20 11.18
CA LYS A 37 17.66 -1.97 10.61
C LYS A 37 18.49 -2.65 11.70
N GLY A 38 18.56 -3.98 11.65
CA GLY A 38 19.31 -4.78 12.62
C GLY A 38 18.57 -5.07 13.93
N ASN A 39 17.33 -4.64 14.08
CA ASN A 39 16.51 -5.04 15.22
C ASN A 39 16.02 -6.48 15.06
N LEU A 40 16.07 -7.23 16.15
CA LEU A 40 15.39 -8.53 16.26
C LEU A 40 14.04 -8.28 16.93
N PHE A 41 12.96 -8.44 16.17
CA PHE A 41 11.61 -8.32 16.71
C PHE A 41 11.11 -9.64 17.26
N LEU A 42 10.32 -9.56 18.34
CA LEU A 42 9.28 -10.56 18.58
C LEU A 42 8.13 -10.31 17.58
N PRO A 43 7.39 -11.32 17.11
CA PRO A 43 6.38 -11.15 16.06
C PRO A 43 5.33 -10.06 16.32
N SER A 44 4.93 -9.86 17.57
CA SER A 44 4.01 -8.77 17.96
C SER A 44 4.64 -7.38 17.83
N GLY A 45 5.94 -7.25 18.12
CA GLY A 45 6.67 -5.99 18.01
C GLY A 45 6.89 -5.55 16.56
N GLU A 46 7.03 -6.52 15.64
CA GLU A 46 7.16 -6.26 14.21
C GLU A 46 5.86 -5.66 13.63
N LYS A 47 4.71 -6.25 13.98
CA LYS A 47 3.39 -5.72 13.61
C LYS A 47 3.17 -4.29 14.12
N GLU A 48 3.50 -4.03 15.38
CA GLU A 48 3.35 -2.69 15.97
C GLU A 48 4.30 -1.66 15.33
N ALA A 49 5.55 -2.06 15.05
CA ALA A 49 6.50 -1.23 14.33
C ALA A 49 5.97 -0.87 12.93
N GLY A 50 5.42 -1.85 12.21
CA GLY A 50 4.83 -1.65 10.89
C GLY A 50 3.64 -0.69 10.91
N ARG A 51 2.76 -0.83 11.90
CA ARG A 51 1.65 0.11 12.12
C ARG A 51 2.14 1.53 12.36
N LYS A 52 3.22 1.71 13.13
CA LYS A 52 3.83 3.04 13.38
C LYS A 52 4.41 3.64 12.11
N GLU A 53 5.13 2.86 11.30
CA GLU A 53 5.68 3.37 10.03
C GLU A 53 4.58 3.72 9.04
N PHE A 54 3.57 2.87 8.91
CA PHE A 54 2.43 3.18 8.05
C PHE A 54 1.69 4.45 8.52
N GLN A 55 1.54 4.66 9.83
CA GLN A 55 0.96 5.91 10.36
C GLN A 55 1.76 7.15 9.97
N ASN A 56 3.10 7.06 9.94
CA ASN A 56 3.94 8.16 9.47
C ASN A 56 3.74 8.44 7.97
N LEU A 57 3.51 7.41 7.16
CA LEU A 57 3.26 7.52 5.72
C LEU A 57 1.81 7.89 5.39
N ARG A 58 0.87 7.66 6.33
CA ARG A 58 -0.58 7.73 6.09
C ARG A 58 -1.01 9.06 5.49
N GLN A 59 -0.54 10.18 6.05
CA GLN A 59 -0.95 11.50 5.58
C GLN A 59 -0.44 11.77 4.15
N LEU A 60 0.81 11.39 3.86
CA LEU A 60 1.39 11.50 2.53
C LEU A 60 0.59 10.69 1.51
N ILE A 61 0.28 9.43 1.82
CA ILE A 61 -0.51 8.55 0.94
C ILE A 61 -1.91 9.14 0.73
N TYR A 62 -2.55 9.63 1.79
CA TYR A 62 -3.86 10.28 1.70
C TYR A 62 -3.83 11.50 0.78
N ASP A 63 -2.85 12.39 0.95
CA ASP A 63 -2.74 13.58 0.11
C ASP A 63 -2.50 13.21 -1.35
N LYS A 64 -1.67 12.20 -1.64
CA LYS A 64 -1.38 11.78 -3.03
C LYS A 64 -2.53 11.04 -3.69
N VAL A 65 -3.14 10.08 -3.00
CA VAL A 65 -4.15 9.19 -3.57
C VAL A 65 -5.55 9.81 -3.49
N CYS A 66 -5.93 10.35 -2.33
CA CYS A 66 -7.29 10.82 -2.09
C CYS A 66 -7.50 12.26 -2.57
N LYS A 67 -6.51 13.14 -2.37
CA LYS A 67 -6.63 14.56 -2.78
C LYS A 67 -6.08 14.83 -4.17
N GLU A 68 -4.81 14.54 -4.44
CA GLU A 68 -4.16 14.91 -5.71
C GLU A 68 -4.61 14.05 -6.89
N TRP A 69 -4.71 12.73 -6.70
CA TRP A 69 -5.25 11.84 -7.73
C TRP A 69 -6.79 11.80 -7.75
N GLU A 70 -7.43 12.33 -6.71
CA GLU A 70 -8.89 12.42 -6.58
C GLU A 70 -9.59 11.05 -6.69
N PHE A 71 -9.12 10.04 -5.95
CA PHE A 71 -9.68 8.68 -6.01
C PHE A 71 -11.22 8.64 -5.94
N CYS A 72 -11.83 9.47 -5.09
CA CYS A 72 -13.28 9.46 -4.89
C CYS A 72 -14.08 9.86 -6.14
N ASN A 73 -13.49 10.63 -7.04
CA ASN A 73 -14.09 10.96 -8.34
C ASN A 73 -13.94 9.82 -9.37
N ARG A 74 -13.13 8.79 -9.04
CA ARG A 74 -12.80 7.64 -9.89
C ARG A 74 -13.33 6.32 -9.35
N ILE A 75 -14.12 6.38 -8.29
CA ILE A 75 -14.54 5.23 -7.49
C ILE A 75 -15.39 4.21 -8.27
N ASP A 76 -16.03 4.67 -9.35
CA ASP A 76 -16.88 3.88 -10.25
C ASP A 76 -16.18 3.57 -11.59
N ASP A 77 -14.88 3.85 -11.72
CA ASP A 77 -14.10 3.48 -12.90
C ASP A 77 -13.99 1.93 -12.97
N PRO A 78 -14.51 1.28 -14.03
CA PRO A 78 -14.47 -0.18 -14.16
C PRO A 78 -13.05 -0.76 -14.12
N ILE A 79 -12.04 0.02 -14.52
CA ILE A 79 -10.64 -0.41 -14.51
C ILE A 79 -10.15 -0.61 -13.07
N LEU A 80 -10.65 0.19 -12.13
CA LEU A 80 -10.28 0.17 -10.71
C LEU A 80 -11.14 -0.79 -9.87
N ALA A 81 -12.12 -1.47 -10.49
CA ALA A 81 -12.98 -2.44 -9.79
C ALA A 81 -12.22 -3.72 -9.38
N ASP A 82 -11.13 -4.05 -10.09
CA ASP A 82 -10.25 -5.15 -9.74
C ASP A 82 -9.18 -4.71 -8.72
N ASN A 83 -9.00 -5.48 -7.65
CA ASN A 83 -8.10 -5.12 -6.56
C ASN A 83 -6.63 -5.08 -7.00
N ILE A 84 -6.20 -5.93 -7.94
CA ILE A 84 -4.82 -5.92 -8.45
C ILE A 84 -4.61 -4.61 -9.21
N ASN A 85 -5.53 -4.26 -10.10
CA ASN A 85 -5.50 -3.00 -10.83
C ASN A 85 -5.48 -1.79 -9.91
N LEU A 86 -6.27 -1.81 -8.84
CA LEU A 86 -6.30 -0.75 -7.84
C LEU A 86 -4.95 -0.64 -7.09
N VAL A 87 -4.34 -1.77 -6.71
CA VAL A 87 -3.00 -1.78 -6.11
C VAL A 87 -1.98 -1.19 -7.06
N ILE A 88 -1.98 -1.56 -8.35
CA ILE A 88 -1.07 -1.01 -9.36
C ILE A 88 -1.23 0.51 -9.45
N ALA A 89 -2.47 0.99 -9.59
CA ALA A 89 -2.75 2.42 -9.71
C ALA A 89 -2.23 3.20 -8.49
N ILE A 90 -2.54 2.71 -7.28
CA ILE A 90 -2.10 3.34 -6.03
C ILE A 90 -0.56 3.31 -5.93
N ALA A 91 0.06 2.17 -6.22
CA ALA A 91 1.51 2.01 -6.19
C ALA A 91 2.22 2.99 -7.13
N ASP A 92 1.74 3.15 -8.36
CA ASP A 92 2.32 4.08 -9.33
C ASP A 92 2.25 5.53 -8.85
N ILE A 93 1.16 5.90 -8.16
CA ILE A 93 0.98 7.25 -7.60
C ILE A 93 1.95 7.52 -6.44
N ILE A 94 2.15 6.54 -5.56
CA ILE A 94 2.91 6.74 -4.32
C ILE A 94 4.41 6.43 -4.47
N THR A 95 4.80 5.62 -5.45
CA THR A 95 6.21 5.21 -5.68
C THR A 95 7.19 6.38 -5.67
N PRO A 96 6.92 7.53 -6.32
CA PRO A 96 7.85 8.66 -6.30
C PRO A 96 8.09 9.27 -4.92
N PHE A 97 7.22 8.99 -3.95
CA PHE A 97 7.22 9.60 -2.61
C PHE A 97 7.60 8.60 -1.50
N LEU A 98 7.60 7.30 -1.79
CA LEU A 98 7.92 6.23 -0.84
C LEU A 98 9.39 5.79 -0.93
N ILE A 99 10.31 6.68 -0.55
CA ILE A 99 11.74 6.35 -0.55
C ILE A 99 12.01 5.22 0.45
N GLY A 100 12.53 4.10 -0.04
CA GLY A 100 12.94 2.95 0.77
C GLY A 100 11.83 1.93 1.05
N PHE A 101 10.55 2.28 0.85
CA PHE A 101 9.42 1.38 1.12
C PHE A 101 8.90 0.69 -0.16
N PRO A 102 8.51 -0.59 -0.09
CA PRO A 102 7.96 -1.32 -1.23
C PRO A 102 6.54 -0.80 -1.56
N PRO A 103 6.33 -0.19 -2.74
CA PRO A 103 5.07 0.50 -3.04
C PRO A 103 3.89 -0.47 -3.11
N PHE A 104 4.08 -1.70 -3.59
CA PHE A 104 3.01 -2.70 -3.65
C PHE A 104 2.54 -3.17 -2.27
N VAL A 105 3.43 -3.33 -1.28
CA VAL A 105 3.01 -3.67 0.09
C VAL A 105 2.15 -2.56 0.67
N ILE A 106 2.58 -1.30 0.51
CA ILE A 106 1.86 -0.15 1.03
C ILE A 106 0.52 0.03 0.31
N ALA A 107 0.48 -0.12 -1.01
CA ALA A 107 -0.74 -0.05 -1.80
C ALA A 107 -1.72 -1.19 -1.45
N SER A 108 -1.24 -2.43 -1.34
CA SER A 108 -2.05 -3.58 -0.90
C SER A 108 -2.63 -3.36 0.49
N LEU A 109 -1.88 -2.76 1.41
CA LEU A 109 -2.38 -2.42 2.74
C LEU A 109 -3.50 -1.37 2.69
N VAL A 110 -3.37 -0.33 1.86
CA VAL A 110 -4.43 0.67 1.66
C VAL A 110 -5.70 0.02 1.10
N VAL A 111 -5.56 -0.88 0.11
CA VAL A 111 -6.68 -1.65 -0.43
C VAL A 111 -7.30 -2.56 0.62
N LYS A 112 -6.48 -3.22 1.46
CA LYS A 112 -6.93 -4.12 2.53
C LYS A 112 -7.72 -3.40 3.62
N ILE A 113 -7.27 -2.21 4.04
CA ILE A 113 -7.99 -1.32 4.97
C ILE A 113 -9.33 -0.87 4.36
N GLY A 114 -9.42 -0.86 3.04
CA GLY A 114 -10.53 -0.37 2.25
C GLY A 114 -10.27 1.06 1.79
N ILE A 115 -9.94 1.23 0.51
CA ILE A 115 -9.58 2.55 -0.05
C ILE A 115 -10.67 3.61 0.14
N ARG A 116 -11.95 3.23 0.07
CA ARG A 116 -13.10 4.12 0.30
C ARG A 116 -13.05 4.72 1.71
N LYS A 117 -12.97 3.84 2.71
CA LYS A 117 -12.77 4.19 4.12
C LYS A 117 -11.46 4.95 4.35
N PHE A 118 -10.39 4.63 3.62
CA PHE A 118 -9.12 5.33 3.75
C PHE A 118 -9.22 6.78 3.26
N CYS A 119 -9.97 7.03 2.17
CA CYS A 119 -10.16 8.34 1.58
C CYS A 119 -11.37 9.13 2.13
N ASP A 120 -12.13 8.55 3.06
CA ASP A 120 -13.39 9.09 3.59
C ASP A 120 -14.43 9.36 2.48
N CYS A 121 -14.60 8.34 1.63
CA CYS A 121 -15.60 8.19 0.59
C CYS A 121 -16.26 6.80 0.73
#